data_AF-K2FSS3-F1
#
_entry.id   AF-K2FSS3-F1
#
_cell.length_a   1.000
_cell.length_b   1.000
_cell.length_c   1.000
_cell.angle_alpha   90.00
_cell.angle_beta   90.00
_cell.angle_gamma   90.00
#
_symmetry.space_group_name_H-M   'P 1'
#
loop_
_entity.id
_entity.type
_entity.pdbx_description
1 polymer ?
#
loop_
_entity_poly.entity_id
_entity_poly.type
_entity_poly.pdbx_seq_one_letter_code
_entity_poly.pdbx_strand_id
1 'polypeptide(L)'
;MVYNHTTYSLSKNDLRMVRSVPPGGNWKNIPLDIPSKRLEQIRVSGGRTTLYGRLSFEKPSYTITTYFNRPGNGTYIHPIHDRVISAREAARFQSFPDNYIFQGSKGSLCKQIGNAVPPLLAFSIATQIKKETKTKNLLDLFCGAGGLSLGFGWARYNVVVANDNFKQACETYRANHKDTVLIEGDITNKKIQSEILEKSKKSKVDIIVGGPPCQGFSHAGKRMIDDPRNLLYKEFVNVVKKIKPKVFVLENVEGIMTINGGKTYEEVKSNFEELGYSVIGHKLHAVKFGVPQKRKRVIIIGSLQGDPETFFPKPLIYDEKNYITTQNAIGDLFNTEVGDQYNPIKITTKPTHFFQKFVRGFLSPQEYIKIFS
;
A
#
# COMPACT_ATOMS: atom_id res chain seq x y z
N MET A 1 6.07 -0.53 -22.10
CA MET A 1 5.51 -1.86 -21.77
C MET A 1 4.83 -1.78 -20.43
N VAL A 2 3.79 -2.57 -20.19
CA VAL A 2 3.07 -2.61 -18.92
C VAL A 2 2.82 -4.05 -18.50
N TYR A 3 3.24 -4.40 -17.28
CA TYR A 3 3.08 -5.75 -16.74
C TYR A 3 1.77 -5.88 -15.95
N ASN A 4 1.24 -7.11 -15.86
CA ASN A 4 0.08 -7.46 -15.04
C ASN A 4 -1.19 -6.59 -15.31
N HIS A 5 -1.40 -6.15 -16.55
CA HIS A 5 -2.65 -5.48 -16.94
C HIS A 5 -3.74 -6.52 -17.24
N THR A 6 -4.14 -7.23 -16.18
CA THR A 6 -5.09 -8.34 -16.23
C THR A 6 -6.38 -8.05 -15.50
N THR A 7 -7.49 -8.54 -16.05
CA THR A 7 -8.84 -8.38 -15.49
C THR A 7 -9.34 -9.65 -14.78
N TYR A 8 -10.53 -9.56 -14.21
CA TYR A 8 -11.18 -10.61 -13.43
C TYR A 8 -12.55 -10.92 -14.02
N SER A 9 -12.90 -12.20 -14.09
CA SER A 9 -14.21 -12.63 -14.55
C SER A 9 -15.27 -12.27 -13.51
N LEU A 10 -16.42 -11.79 -13.98
CA LEU A 10 -17.58 -11.48 -13.16
C LEU A 10 -18.70 -12.48 -13.46
N SER A 11 -19.51 -12.80 -12.45
CA SER A 11 -20.71 -13.61 -12.66
C SER A 11 -21.73 -12.86 -13.52
N LYS A 12 -22.68 -13.58 -14.14
CA LYS A 12 -23.79 -12.93 -14.88
C LYS A 12 -24.56 -11.92 -14.02
N ASN A 13 -24.73 -12.24 -12.73
CA ASN A 13 -25.42 -11.35 -11.78
C ASN A 13 -24.58 -10.11 -11.45
N ASP A 14 -23.28 -10.28 -11.20
CA ASP A 14 -22.36 -9.14 -10.98
C ASP A 14 -22.29 -8.22 -12.20
N LEU A 15 -22.31 -8.78 -13.42
CA LEU A 15 -22.35 -7.98 -14.65
C LEU A 15 -23.64 -7.15 -14.76
N ARG A 16 -24.80 -7.72 -14.40
CA ARG A 16 -26.05 -6.95 -14.33
C ARG A 16 -25.93 -5.79 -13.34
N MET A 17 -25.35 -6.03 -12.17
CA MET A 17 -25.12 -4.98 -11.16
C MET A 17 -24.14 -3.91 -11.65
N VAL A 18 -23.02 -4.31 -12.25
CA VAL A 18 -21.99 -3.39 -12.73
C VAL A 18 -22.53 -2.45 -13.81
N ARG A 19 -23.31 -2.99 -14.76
CA ARG A 19 -23.93 -2.23 -15.85
C ARG A 19 -24.90 -1.16 -15.39
N SER A 20 -25.60 -1.37 -14.28
CA SER A 20 -26.56 -0.40 -13.76
C SER A 20 -25.92 0.76 -12.99
N VAL A 21 -24.64 0.67 -12.65
CA VAL A 21 -23.95 1.71 -11.87
C VAL A 21 -23.26 2.69 -12.82
N PRO A 22 -23.69 3.97 -12.91
CA PRO A 22 -23.02 4.96 -13.75
C PRO A 22 -21.68 5.42 -13.13
N PRO A 23 -20.79 6.10 -13.87
CA PRO A 23 -19.54 6.64 -13.32
C PRO A 23 -19.77 7.51 -12.07
N GLY A 24 -19.05 7.23 -10.98
CA GLY A 24 -19.28 7.87 -9.68
C GLY A 24 -20.49 7.37 -8.89
N GLY A 25 -21.30 6.47 -9.47
CA GLY A 25 -22.40 5.78 -8.82
C GLY A 25 -21.95 4.64 -7.89
N ASN A 26 -22.91 4.03 -7.21
CA ASN A 26 -22.68 2.93 -6.26
C ASN A 26 -23.89 1.98 -6.17
N TRP A 27 -23.92 1.13 -5.14
CA TRP A 27 -25.01 0.16 -4.89
C TRP A 27 -26.42 0.75 -4.92
N LYS A 28 -26.60 2.05 -4.63
CA LYS A 28 -27.91 2.73 -4.71
C LYS A 28 -28.47 2.79 -6.14
N ASN A 29 -27.61 2.69 -7.15
CA ASN A 29 -28.01 2.67 -8.56
C ASN A 29 -28.45 1.28 -9.04
N ILE A 30 -28.24 0.23 -8.22
CA ILE A 30 -28.58 -1.14 -8.61
C ILE A 30 -30.09 -1.35 -8.49
N PRO A 31 -30.79 -1.77 -9.55
CA PRO A 31 -32.22 -2.07 -9.53
C PRO A 31 -32.63 -3.11 -8.46
N LEU A 32 -33.88 -3.03 -8.00
CA LEU A 32 -34.43 -3.94 -6.98
C LEU A 32 -34.68 -5.36 -7.51
N ASP A 33 -34.85 -5.52 -8.82
CA ASP A 33 -35.12 -6.80 -9.48
C ASP A 33 -33.86 -7.69 -9.63
N ILE A 34 -32.67 -7.16 -9.31
CA ILE A 34 -31.44 -7.95 -9.32
C ILE A 34 -31.29 -8.69 -7.99
N PRO A 35 -31.42 -10.03 -7.97
CA PRO A 35 -31.46 -10.79 -6.72
C PRO A 35 -30.11 -10.78 -6.01
N SER A 36 -30.08 -10.35 -4.75
CA SER A 36 -28.88 -10.39 -3.90
C SER A 36 -29.20 -10.15 -2.43
N LYS A 37 -29.13 -11.21 -1.61
CA LYS A 37 -29.25 -11.13 -0.14
C LYS A 37 -28.30 -10.09 0.46
N ARG A 38 -27.10 -9.96 -0.11
CA ARG A 38 -26.12 -8.94 0.33
C ARG A 38 -26.61 -7.53 0.05
N LEU A 39 -27.20 -7.26 -1.12
CA LEU A 39 -27.74 -5.93 -1.42
C LEU A 39 -28.97 -5.61 -0.58
N GLU A 40 -29.84 -6.59 -0.31
CA GLU A 40 -30.96 -6.44 0.61
C GLU A 40 -30.47 -5.99 1.99
N GLN A 41 -29.47 -6.68 2.55
CA GLN A 41 -28.85 -6.28 3.83
C GLN A 41 -28.21 -4.90 3.78
N ILE A 42 -27.55 -4.53 2.67
CA ILE A 42 -26.96 -3.20 2.49
C ILE A 42 -28.04 -2.12 2.47
N ARG A 43 -29.16 -2.36 1.78
CA ARG A 43 -30.31 -1.43 1.72
C ARG A 43 -30.91 -1.21 3.11
N VAL A 44 -31.08 -2.27 3.90
CA VAL A 44 -31.63 -2.20 5.27
C VAL A 44 -30.68 -1.48 6.22
N SER A 45 -29.38 -1.80 6.18
CA SER A 45 -28.38 -1.21 7.08
C SER A 45 -27.90 0.19 6.67
N GLY A 46 -28.43 0.75 5.57
CA GLY A 46 -28.02 2.04 5.02
C GLY A 46 -26.71 2.00 4.22
N GLY A 47 -25.86 0.98 4.41
CA GLY A 47 -24.70 0.68 3.57
C GLY A 47 -23.61 1.76 3.51
N ARG A 48 -22.36 1.38 3.19
CA ARG A 48 -21.34 2.38 2.82
C ARG A 48 -21.54 2.76 1.35
N THR A 49 -21.52 4.06 1.03
CA THR A 49 -21.62 4.56 -0.36
C THR A 49 -20.46 4.15 -1.25
N THR A 50 -19.40 3.57 -0.68
CA THR A 50 -18.29 2.98 -1.42
C THR A 50 -18.56 1.57 -1.94
N LEU A 51 -19.61 0.87 -1.50
CA LEU A 51 -19.89 -0.50 -1.96
C LEU A 51 -20.48 -0.49 -3.38
N TYR A 52 -20.05 -1.44 -4.21
CA TYR A 52 -20.44 -1.53 -5.63
C TYR A 52 -20.20 -0.22 -6.38
N GLY A 53 -19.15 0.51 -6.02
CA GLY A 53 -18.87 1.83 -6.59
C GLY A 53 -18.21 1.74 -7.96
N ARG A 54 -18.65 2.58 -8.89
CA ARG A 54 -17.92 2.87 -10.12
C ARG A 54 -17.06 4.11 -9.96
N LEU A 55 -15.80 3.99 -10.35
CA LEU A 55 -14.84 5.08 -10.25
C LEU A 55 -15.36 6.30 -11.03
N SER A 56 -15.12 7.48 -10.47
CA SER A 56 -15.37 8.76 -11.14
C SER A 56 -14.06 9.22 -11.78
N PHE A 57 -14.14 9.70 -13.02
CA PHE A 57 -12.99 10.24 -13.75
C PHE A 57 -12.29 11.35 -12.98
N GLU A 58 -13.09 12.26 -12.38
CA GLU A 58 -12.66 13.51 -11.76
C GLU A 58 -12.25 13.37 -10.29
N LYS A 59 -12.32 12.16 -9.72
CA LYS A 59 -11.97 11.94 -8.31
C LYS A 59 -10.83 10.93 -8.19
N PRO A 60 -9.96 11.07 -7.18
CA PRO A 60 -8.99 10.03 -6.84
C PRO A 60 -9.70 8.73 -6.49
N SER A 61 -9.01 7.60 -6.66
CA SER A 61 -9.56 6.31 -6.25
C SER A 61 -9.81 6.28 -4.73
N TYR A 62 -10.79 5.49 -4.32
CA TYR A 62 -10.89 5.05 -2.93
C TYR A 62 -9.76 4.06 -2.61
N THR A 63 -9.64 3.70 -1.32
CA THR A 63 -8.62 2.75 -0.88
C THR A 63 -8.73 1.41 -1.64
N ILE A 64 -7.62 1.02 -2.28
CA ILE A 64 -7.45 -0.30 -2.89
C ILE A 64 -7.24 -1.32 -1.76
N THR A 65 -8.09 -2.34 -1.72
CA THR A 65 -8.07 -3.41 -0.69
C THR A 65 -7.70 -4.75 -1.30
N THR A 66 -7.49 -5.79 -0.49
CA THR A 66 -7.09 -7.13 -0.95
C THR A 66 -8.15 -7.86 -1.79
N TYR A 67 -9.32 -7.28 -1.99
CA TYR A 67 -10.43 -7.85 -2.74
C TYR A 67 -10.98 -6.89 -3.81
N PHE A 68 -10.12 -6.06 -4.41
CA PHE A 68 -10.53 -5.15 -5.49
C PHE A 68 -11.03 -5.86 -6.75
N ASN A 69 -10.86 -7.19 -6.84
CA ASN A 69 -11.44 -8.03 -7.88
C ASN A 69 -12.96 -8.28 -7.72
N ARG A 70 -13.59 -7.77 -6.65
CA ARG A 70 -15.02 -7.95 -6.38
C ARG A 70 -15.72 -6.59 -6.32
N PRO A 71 -16.76 -6.33 -7.15
CA PRO A 71 -17.43 -5.03 -7.17
C PRO A 71 -18.09 -4.70 -5.81
N GLY A 72 -18.62 -5.71 -5.11
CA GLY A 72 -19.31 -5.52 -3.82
C GLY A 72 -18.42 -5.17 -2.63
N ASN A 73 -17.10 -5.03 -2.81
CA ASN A 73 -16.14 -4.78 -1.73
C ASN A 73 -15.60 -3.34 -1.69
N GLY A 74 -15.97 -2.49 -2.66
CA GLY A 74 -15.53 -1.10 -2.71
C GLY A 74 -15.82 -0.45 -4.05
N THR A 75 -15.20 0.71 -4.28
CA THR A 75 -15.33 1.46 -5.53
C THR A 75 -14.29 0.95 -6.53
N TYR A 76 -14.56 -0.22 -7.11
CA TYR A 76 -13.61 -0.93 -7.97
C TYR A 76 -14.10 -1.14 -9.39
N ILE A 77 -15.32 -0.71 -9.73
CA ILE A 77 -15.84 -0.81 -11.09
C ILE A 77 -15.10 0.23 -11.95
N HIS A 78 -14.59 -0.23 -13.10
CA HIS A 78 -13.85 0.61 -14.05
C HIS A 78 -14.74 1.76 -14.54
N PRO A 79 -14.21 2.98 -14.76
CA PRO A 79 -15.05 4.14 -15.07
C PRO A 79 -15.79 4.02 -16.42
N ILE A 80 -15.24 3.32 -17.41
CA ILE A 80 -15.86 3.14 -18.74
C ILE A 80 -16.39 1.72 -18.96
N HIS A 81 -15.69 0.71 -18.44
CA HIS A 81 -15.86 -0.68 -18.87
C HIS A 81 -16.69 -1.44 -17.85
N ASP A 82 -17.50 -2.41 -18.29
CA ASP A 82 -18.30 -3.25 -17.41
C ASP A 82 -17.48 -4.38 -16.76
N ARG A 83 -16.41 -3.97 -16.07
CA ARG A 83 -15.51 -4.82 -15.32
C ARG A 83 -15.05 -4.08 -14.07
N VAL A 84 -14.45 -4.83 -13.15
CA VAL A 84 -13.60 -4.22 -12.13
C VAL A 84 -12.27 -3.75 -12.72
N ILE A 85 -11.55 -2.90 -11.99
CA ILE A 85 -10.20 -2.48 -12.35
C ILE A 85 -9.24 -3.69 -12.45
N SER A 86 -8.28 -3.58 -13.36
CA SER A 86 -7.19 -4.56 -13.52
C SER A 86 -6.19 -4.46 -12.37
N ALA A 87 -5.35 -5.50 -12.23
CA ALA A 87 -4.26 -5.47 -11.24
C ALA A 87 -3.31 -4.28 -11.46
N ARG A 88 -2.94 -3.98 -12.72
CA ARG A 88 -2.12 -2.80 -13.04
C ARG A 88 -2.79 -1.47 -12.69
N GLU A 89 -4.06 -1.29 -13.00
CA GLU A 89 -4.79 -0.07 -12.64
C GLU A 89 -4.78 0.13 -11.11
N ALA A 90 -5.02 -0.95 -10.36
CA ALA A 90 -4.90 -0.95 -8.89
C ALA A 90 -3.47 -0.62 -8.41
N ALA A 91 -2.44 -1.17 -9.08
CA ALA A 91 -1.03 -0.88 -8.76
C ALA A 91 -0.66 0.59 -9.04
N ARG A 92 -1.16 1.18 -10.13
CA ARG A 92 -1.02 2.61 -10.41
C ARG A 92 -1.72 3.46 -9.35
N PHE A 93 -2.89 3.06 -8.86
CA PHE A 93 -3.51 3.77 -7.72
C PHE A 93 -2.67 3.73 -6.44
N GLN A 94 -1.81 2.72 -6.29
CA GLN A 94 -0.82 2.64 -5.23
C GLN A 94 0.51 3.32 -5.60
N SER A 95 0.65 3.95 -6.77
CA SER A 95 1.89 4.58 -7.30
C SER A 95 3.04 3.63 -7.67
N PHE A 96 2.75 2.36 -7.96
CA PHE A 96 3.76 1.46 -8.54
C PHE A 96 4.00 1.80 -10.02
N PRO A 97 5.28 1.81 -10.48
CA PRO A 97 5.63 1.94 -11.89
C PRO A 97 5.09 0.79 -12.76
N ASP A 98 4.86 1.06 -14.05
CA ASP A 98 4.34 0.10 -15.04
C ASP A 98 5.27 -1.08 -15.32
N ASN A 99 6.57 -0.90 -15.08
CA ASN A 99 7.58 -1.95 -15.18
C ASN A 99 7.74 -2.77 -13.89
N TYR A 100 7.01 -2.46 -12.82
CA TYR A 100 7.05 -3.23 -11.58
C TYR A 100 6.29 -4.56 -11.75
N ILE A 101 6.94 -5.69 -11.52
CA ILE A 101 6.41 -7.02 -11.85
C ILE A 101 5.80 -7.67 -10.61
N PHE A 102 4.53 -8.06 -10.65
CA PHE A 102 3.88 -8.83 -9.60
C PHE A 102 3.76 -10.31 -9.99
N GLN A 103 4.12 -11.19 -9.06
CA GLN A 103 4.14 -12.65 -9.19
C GLN A 103 3.01 -13.32 -8.40
N GLY A 104 2.66 -14.55 -8.80
CA GLY A 104 1.66 -15.40 -8.14
C GLY A 104 0.33 -15.45 -8.87
N SER A 105 -0.75 -15.85 -8.17
CA SER A 105 -2.10 -15.90 -8.76
C SER A 105 -2.78 -14.53 -8.80
N LYS A 106 -3.87 -14.38 -9.58
CA LYS A 106 -4.75 -13.19 -9.54
C LYS A 106 -5.16 -12.79 -8.12
N GLY A 107 -5.44 -13.76 -7.25
CA GLY A 107 -5.76 -13.50 -5.83
C GLY A 107 -4.54 -13.04 -5.02
N SER A 108 -3.37 -13.61 -5.29
CA SER A 108 -2.10 -13.19 -4.67
C SER A 108 -1.74 -11.76 -5.06
N LEU A 109 -1.96 -11.35 -6.31
CA LEU A 109 -1.80 -9.97 -6.77
C LEU A 109 -2.71 -9.01 -6.01
N CYS A 110 -4.00 -9.37 -5.83
CA CYS A 110 -4.92 -8.56 -5.05
C CYS A 110 -4.42 -8.35 -3.61
N LYS A 111 -3.97 -9.43 -2.95
CA LYS A 111 -3.45 -9.37 -1.58
C LYS A 111 -2.21 -8.48 -1.48
N GLN A 112 -1.27 -8.63 -2.41
CA GLN A 112 -0.03 -7.83 -2.48
C GLN A 112 -0.32 -6.34 -2.67
N ILE A 113 -1.07 -5.98 -3.72
CA ILE A 113 -1.36 -4.58 -4.06
C ILE A 113 -2.26 -3.91 -3.00
N GLY A 114 -3.25 -4.64 -2.46
CA GLY A 114 -4.15 -4.13 -1.44
C GLY A 114 -3.47 -3.83 -0.10
N ASN A 115 -2.48 -4.64 0.29
CA ASN A 115 -1.72 -4.46 1.53
C ASN A 115 -0.57 -3.48 1.39
N ALA A 116 -0.05 -3.24 0.19
CA ALA A 116 1.10 -2.37 -0.02
C ALA A 116 0.93 -0.95 0.52
N VAL A 117 2.03 -0.39 1.01
CA VAL A 117 2.20 1.06 1.21
C VAL A 117 2.50 1.70 -0.14
N PRO A 118 1.83 2.81 -0.52
CA PRO A 118 2.16 3.50 -1.76
C PRO A 118 3.64 3.93 -1.83
N PRO A 119 4.40 3.58 -2.88
CA PRO A 119 5.81 3.98 -3.00
C PRO A 119 6.06 5.49 -2.91
N LEU A 120 5.19 6.35 -3.45
CA LEU A 120 5.35 7.81 -3.33
C LEU A 120 5.17 8.33 -1.89
N LEU A 121 4.29 7.71 -1.11
CA LEU A 121 4.14 8.03 0.32
C LEU A 121 5.41 7.61 1.07
N ALA A 122 5.88 6.38 0.83
CA ALA A 122 7.12 5.87 1.40
C ALA A 122 8.33 6.74 1.02
N PHE A 123 8.40 7.20 -0.23
CA PHE A 123 9.45 8.11 -0.71
C PHE A 123 9.44 9.47 -0.01
N SER A 124 8.26 10.04 0.23
CA SER A 124 8.13 11.30 0.96
C SER A 124 8.63 11.17 2.40
N ILE A 125 8.26 10.08 3.08
CA ILE A 125 8.73 9.77 4.45
C ILE A 125 10.25 9.55 4.46
N ALA A 126 10.75 8.73 3.54
CA ALA A 126 12.16 8.39 3.45
C ALA A 126 13.03 9.62 3.19
N THR A 127 12.60 10.52 2.29
CA THR A 127 13.31 11.76 1.95
C THR A 127 13.44 12.66 3.17
N GLN A 128 12.36 12.82 3.95
CA GLN A 128 12.39 13.65 5.15
C GLN A 128 13.28 13.03 6.24
N ILE A 129 13.15 11.73 6.54
CA ILE A 129 14.04 11.04 7.50
C ILE A 129 15.52 11.18 7.08
N LYS A 130 15.81 11.07 5.78
CA LYS A 130 17.19 11.09 5.29
C LYS A 130 17.83 12.45 5.49
N LYS A 131 17.05 13.51 5.26
CA LYS A 131 17.46 14.90 5.47
C LYS A 131 17.89 15.13 6.92
N GLU A 132 17.15 14.58 7.88
CA GLU A 132 17.37 14.84 9.31
C GLU A 132 18.39 13.87 9.96
N THR A 133 18.53 12.63 9.48
CA THR A 133 19.27 11.57 10.21
C THR A 133 20.50 11.01 9.51
N LYS A 134 20.68 11.30 8.21
CA LYS A 134 21.73 10.73 7.35
C LYS A 134 21.79 9.19 7.37
N THR A 135 20.74 8.51 7.80
CA THR A 135 20.62 7.04 7.76
C THR A 135 20.69 6.54 6.31
N LYS A 136 21.15 5.29 6.13
CA LYS A 136 21.45 4.78 4.79
C LYS A 136 21.08 3.31 4.60
N ASN A 137 21.44 2.43 5.54
CA ASN A 137 21.31 0.99 5.38
C ASN A 137 20.02 0.50 6.04
N LEU A 138 19.11 0.01 5.21
CA LEU A 138 17.74 -0.27 5.57
C LEU A 138 17.46 -1.78 5.66
N LEU A 139 16.76 -2.17 6.72
CA LEU A 139 16.06 -3.46 6.84
C LEU A 139 14.55 -3.23 6.66
N ASP A 140 13.91 -3.95 5.73
CA ASP A 140 12.44 -3.94 5.53
C ASP A 140 11.81 -5.25 6.06
N LEU A 141 11.13 -5.18 7.20
CA LEU A 141 10.41 -6.32 7.80
C LEU A 141 8.95 -6.34 7.33
N PHE A 142 8.42 -7.52 7.07
CA PHE A 142 7.07 -7.68 6.49
C PHE A 142 6.96 -6.95 5.15
N CYS A 143 8.00 -7.06 4.31
CA CYS A 143 8.20 -6.19 3.16
C CYS A 143 7.11 -6.33 2.09
N GLY A 144 6.36 -7.43 2.10
CA GLY A 144 5.33 -7.74 1.13
C GLY A 144 5.85 -7.60 -0.30
N ALA A 145 5.06 -6.94 -1.15
CA ALA A 145 5.46 -6.67 -2.52
C ALA A 145 6.54 -5.58 -2.66
N GLY A 146 7.09 -5.05 -1.56
CA GLY A 146 8.21 -4.09 -1.58
C GLY A 146 7.82 -2.63 -1.77
N GLY A 147 6.60 -2.22 -1.36
CA GLY A 147 6.15 -0.83 -1.50
C GLY A 147 6.98 0.17 -0.69
N LEU A 148 7.28 -0.16 0.58
CA LEU A 148 8.18 0.63 1.42
C LEU A 148 9.60 0.63 0.85
N SER A 149 10.18 -0.56 0.63
CA SER A 149 11.49 -0.73 -0.02
C SER A 149 11.65 0.10 -1.30
N LEU A 150 10.68 0.11 -2.21
CA LEU A 150 10.73 0.87 -3.45
C LEU A 150 10.80 2.38 -3.19
N GLY A 151 9.94 2.91 -2.32
CA GLY A 151 9.95 4.33 -1.97
C GLY A 151 11.23 4.77 -1.25
N PHE A 152 11.74 3.96 -0.32
CA PHE A 152 13.02 4.23 0.34
C PHE A 152 14.21 4.12 -0.64
N GLY A 153 14.18 3.15 -1.56
CA GLY A 153 15.16 3.03 -2.64
C GLY A 153 15.20 4.27 -3.54
N TRP A 154 14.04 4.86 -3.87
CA TRP A 154 13.96 6.13 -4.59
C TRP A 154 14.62 7.29 -3.84
N ALA A 155 14.53 7.31 -2.50
CA ALA A 155 15.25 8.25 -1.63
C ALA A 155 16.73 7.86 -1.42
N ARG A 156 17.25 6.92 -2.22
CA ARG A 156 18.65 6.45 -2.21
C ARG A 156 19.06 5.77 -0.90
N TYR A 157 18.13 5.15 -0.18
CA TYR A 157 18.49 4.20 0.87
C TYR A 157 19.03 2.92 0.23
N ASN A 158 19.98 2.30 0.92
CA ASN A 158 20.50 0.99 0.58
C ASN A 158 19.65 -0.06 1.30
N VAL A 159 18.69 -0.66 0.59
CA VAL A 159 17.83 -1.71 1.15
C VAL A 159 18.63 -3.02 1.19
N VAL A 160 19.28 -3.27 2.31
CA VAL A 160 20.27 -4.36 2.43
C VAL A 160 19.62 -5.70 2.71
N VAL A 161 18.58 -5.70 3.54
CA VAL A 161 17.89 -6.91 3.97
C VAL A 161 16.39 -6.66 3.94
N ALA A 162 15.64 -7.66 3.52
CA ALA A 162 14.19 -7.67 3.63
C ALA A 162 13.69 -9.02 4.15
N ASN A 163 12.54 -9.06 4.79
CA ASN A 163 11.90 -10.28 5.26
C ASN A 163 10.39 -10.29 4.99
N ASP A 164 9.89 -11.41 4.49
CA ASP A 164 8.47 -11.72 4.41
C ASP A 164 8.27 -13.25 4.38
N ASN A 165 7.08 -13.74 4.72
CA ASN A 165 6.75 -15.17 4.71
C ASN A 165 5.72 -15.56 3.64
N PHE A 166 5.20 -14.59 2.88
CA PHE A 166 4.28 -14.84 1.80
C PHE A 166 5.04 -15.08 0.50
N LYS A 167 5.19 -16.36 0.14
CA LYS A 167 5.94 -16.82 -1.05
C LYS A 167 5.74 -15.96 -2.30
N GLN A 168 4.50 -15.67 -2.70
CA GLN A 168 4.24 -14.87 -3.90
C GLN A 168 4.67 -13.41 -3.78
N ALA A 169 4.64 -12.85 -2.57
CA ALA A 169 5.22 -11.52 -2.33
C ALA A 169 6.76 -11.57 -2.38
N CYS A 170 7.38 -12.65 -1.87
CA CYS A 170 8.82 -12.86 -1.96
C CYS A 170 9.30 -12.99 -3.41
N GLU A 171 8.57 -13.72 -4.25
CA GLU A 171 8.83 -13.82 -5.69
C GLU A 171 8.72 -12.45 -6.39
N THR A 172 7.67 -11.68 -6.08
CA THR A 172 7.52 -10.28 -6.53
C THR A 172 8.69 -9.42 -6.06
N TYR A 173 9.09 -9.54 -4.80
CA TYR A 173 10.18 -8.75 -4.24
C TYR A 173 11.50 -9.01 -4.99
N ARG A 174 11.86 -10.29 -5.18
CA ARG A 174 13.07 -10.68 -5.94
C ARG A 174 13.05 -10.18 -7.39
N ALA A 175 11.89 -10.14 -8.03
CA ALA A 175 11.76 -9.66 -9.40
C ALA A 175 12.09 -8.15 -9.54
N ASN A 176 11.92 -7.36 -8.47
CA ASN A 176 12.05 -5.90 -8.51
C ASN A 176 13.22 -5.33 -7.68
N HIS A 177 13.71 -6.07 -6.68
CA HIS A 177 14.77 -5.62 -5.74
C HIS A 177 15.96 -6.57 -5.78
N LYS A 178 16.72 -6.53 -6.88
CA LYS A 178 17.79 -7.50 -7.17
C LYS A 178 19.00 -7.41 -6.23
N ASP A 179 19.25 -6.24 -5.66
CA ASP A 179 20.42 -5.97 -4.83
C ASP A 179 20.16 -6.21 -3.32
N THR A 180 18.94 -6.61 -2.96
CA THR A 180 18.54 -6.83 -1.57
C THR A 180 18.61 -8.30 -1.19
N VAL A 181 19.16 -8.60 0.00
CA VAL A 181 19.10 -9.95 0.58
C VAL A 181 17.70 -10.19 1.14
N LEU A 182 16.86 -10.91 0.41
CA LEU A 182 15.54 -11.31 0.88
C LEU A 182 15.60 -12.62 1.67
N ILE A 183 15.21 -12.55 2.94
CA ILE A 183 15.04 -13.69 3.84
C ILE A 183 13.57 -14.08 3.82
N GLU A 184 13.25 -15.13 3.06
CA GLU A 184 11.90 -15.67 2.97
C GLU A 184 11.64 -16.63 4.14
N GLY A 185 10.71 -16.25 5.03
CA GLY A 185 10.33 -17.08 6.18
C GLY A 185 9.59 -16.32 7.26
N ASP A 186 8.94 -17.06 8.14
CA ASP A 186 8.22 -16.51 9.29
C ASP A 186 9.22 -15.93 10.32
N ILE A 187 9.08 -14.65 10.63
CA ILE A 187 9.96 -13.93 11.57
C ILE A 187 9.92 -14.51 13.00
N THR A 188 8.85 -15.24 13.37
CA THR A 188 8.74 -15.94 14.66
C THR A 188 9.66 -17.17 14.74
N ASN A 189 10.13 -17.67 13.59
CA ASN A 189 11.06 -18.79 13.55
C ASN A 189 12.48 -18.33 13.95
N LYS A 190 13.07 -19.02 14.95
CA LYS A 190 14.40 -18.68 15.49
C LYS A 190 15.52 -18.68 14.43
N LYS A 191 15.47 -19.58 13.44
CA LYS A 191 16.45 -19.63 12.35
C LYS A 191 16.35 -18.39 11.47
N ILE A 192 15.13 -18.06 11.05
CA ILE A 192 14.83 -16.85 10.25
C ILE A 192 15.26 -15.59 11.00
N GLN A 193 14.90 -15.49 12.28
CA GLN A 193 15.31 -14.36 13.11
C GLN A 193 16.83 -14.23 13.22
N SER A 194 17.54 -15.35 13.40
CA SER A 194 19.00 -15.34 13.48
C SER A 194 19.64 -14.86 12.18
N GLU A 195 19.12 -15.30 11.03
CA GLU A 195 19.57 -14.88 9.71
C GLU A 195 19.33 -13.37 9.49
N ILE A 196 18.14 -12.86 9.84
CA ILE A 196 17.82 -11.42 9.77
C ILE A 196 18.83 -10.61 10.57
N LEU A 197 19.09 -11.02 11.82
CA LEU A 197 20.00 -10.32 12.71
C LEU A 197 21.45 -10.34 12.21
N GLU A 198 21.93 -11.51 11.75
CA GLU A 198 23.28 -11.67 11.23
C GLU A 198 23.52 -10.76 10.02
N LYS A 199 22.64 -10.85 9.01
CA LYS A 199 22.78 -10.05 7.78
C LYS A 199 22.64 -8.55 8.05
N SER A 200 21.73 -8.18 8.96
CA SER A 200 21.51 -6.77 9.32
C SER A 200 22.70 -6.17 10.05
N LYS A 201 23.29 -6.90 11.01
CA LYS A 201 24.49 -6.45 11.74
C LYS A 201 25.70 -6.37 10.82
N LYS A 202 25.92 -7.38 9.97
CA LYS A 202 27.00 -7.37 8.97
C LYS A 202 26.91 -6.17 8.03
N SER A 203 25.69 -5.80 7.65
CA SER A 203 25.42 -4.68 6.74
C SER A 203 25.31 -3.32 7.45
N LYS A 204 25.53 -3.26 8.78
CA LYS A 204 25.41 -2.05 9.59
C LYS A 204 24.09 -1.32 9.36
N VAL A 205 22.97 -2.05 9.47
CA VAL A 205 21.62 -1.48 9.39
C VAL A 205 21.46 -0.36 10.41
N ASP A 206 21.06 0.83 9.95
CA ASP A 206 20.84 2.02 10.78
C ASP A 206 19.40 2.54 10.72
N ILE A 207 18.55 1.95 9.86
CA ILE A 207 17.11 2.18 9.83
C ILE A 207 16.35 0.87 9.60
N ILE A 208 15.26 0.67 10.36
CA ILE A 208 14.34 -0.47 10.18
C ILE A 208 12.98 0.06 9.77
N VAL A 209 12.37 -0.49 8.74
CA VAL A 209 10.99 -0.19 8.35
C VAL A 209 10.15 -1.46 8.31
N GLY A 210 8.84 -1.35 8.43
CA GLY A 210 7.97 -2.49 8.22
C GLY A 210 6.51 -2.25 8.59
N GLY A 211 5.64 -3.10 8.03
CA GLY A 211 4.19 -3.06 8.25
C GLY A 211 3.68 -4.38 8.83
N PRO A 212 3.90 -4.66 10.13
CA PRO A 212 3.42 -5.90 10.74
C PRO A 212 1.89 -6.03 10.58
N PRO A 213 1.37 -7.20 10.18
CA PRO A 213 -0.04 -7.35 9.86
C PRO A 213 -0.92 -7.12 11.10
N CYS A 214 -1.95 -6.32 10.92
CA CYS A 214 -2.85 -5.86 11.97
C CYS A 214 -4.27 -6.45 11.73
N GLN A 215 -4.38 -7.78 11.69
CA GLN A 215 -5.58 -8.47 11.18
C GLN A 215 -6.73 -8.58 12.18
N GLY A 216 -6.47 -8.58 13.50
CA GLY A 216 -7.51 -8.44 14.52
C GLY A 216 -8.09 -7.02 14.64
N PHE A 217 -7.50 -6.05 13.94
CA PHE A 217 -7.66 -4.62 14.22
C PHE A 217 -8.38 -3.83 13.11
N SER A 218 -8.80 -4.47 12.02
CA SER A 218 -9.44 -3.76 10.89
C SER A 218 -10.95 -3.59 11.06
N HIS A 219 -11.51 -2.48 10.58
CA HIS A 219 -12.97 -2.23 10.50
C HIS A 219 -13.74 -3.23 9.62
N ALA A 220 -13.05 -4.07 8.85
CA ALA A 220 -13.63 -4.98 7.86
C ALA A 220 -13.50 -6.45 8.32
N GLY A 221 -14.12 -6.80 9.44
CA GLY A 221 -14.21 -8.17 9.97
C GLY A 221 -14.72 -8.21 11.42
N LYS A 222 -15.12 -9.40 11.90
CA LYS A 222 -15.31 -9.64 13.34
C LYS A 222 -13.95 -9.39 14.02
N ARG A 223 -13.89 -8.45 14.98
CA ARG A 223 -12.69 -8.19 15.78
C ARG A 223 -12.28 -9.48 16.48
N MET A 224 -11.20 -10.13 16.03
CA MET A 224 -10.61 -11.27 16.71
C MET A 224 -9.46 -10.74 17.56
N ILE A 225 -9.75 -10.55 18.85
CA ILE A 225 -8.78 -10.04 19.83
C ILE A 225 -7.63 -11.04 20.00
N ASP A 226 -7.92 -12.34 19.91
CA ASP A 226 -6.97 -13.45 20.13
C ASP A 226 -6.19 -13.90 18.88
N ASP A 227 -6.19 -13.10 17.82
CA ASP A 227 -5.44 -13.43 16.61
C ASP A 227 -3.92 -13.35 16.89
N PRO A 228 -3.14 -14.45 16.74
CA PRO A 228 -1.70 -14.45 17.02
C PRO A 228 -0.93 -13.46 16.15
N ARG A 229 -1.49 -13.05 15.00
CA ARG A 229 -0.91 -12.02 14.14
C ARG A 229 -0.87 -10.65 14.81
N ASN A 230 -1.74 -10.41 15.80
CA ASN A 230 -1.71 -9.21 16.62
C ASN A 230 -0.45 -9.10 17.48
N LEU A 231 0.32 -10.17 17.64
CA LEU A 231 1.60 -10.18 18.37
C LEU A 231 2.81 -9.96 17.46
N LEU A 232 2.65 -9.92 16.13
CA LEU A 232 3.79 -9.80 15.21
C LEU A 232 4.51 -8.44 15.30
N TYR A 233 3.87 -7.40 15.82
CA TYR A 233 4.60 -6.16 16.14
C TYR A 233 5.64 -6.38 17.26
N LYS A 234 5.45 -7.36 18.16
CA LYS A 234 6.43 -7.69 19.21
C LYS A 234 7.71 -8.26 18.59
N GLU A 235 7.60 -9.00 17.48
CA GLU A 235 8.78 -9.45 16.74
C GLU A 235 9.50 -8.28 16.06
N PHE A 236 8.76 -7.29 15.56
CA PHE A 236 9.36 -6.03 15.08
C PHE A 236 10.13 -5.33 16.22
N VAL A 237 9.50 -5.16 17.40
CA VAL A 237 10.14 -4.57 18.60
C VAL A 237 11.39 -5.36 18.98
N ASN A 238 11.34 -6.69 18.97
CA ASN A 238 12.47 -7.56 19.30
C ASN A 238 13.64 -7.41 18.33
N VAL A 239 13.37 -7.29 17.03
CA VAL A 239 14.42 -7.03 16.03
C VAL A 239 15.03 -5.63 16.23
N VAL A 240 14.20 -4.61 16.49
CA VAL A 240 14.67 -3.26 16.86
C VAL A 240 15.54 -3.30 18.11
N LYS A 241 15.13 -4.01 19.17
CA LYS A 241 15.91 -4.19 20.41
C LYS A 241 17.29 -4.80 20.16
N LYS A 242 17.39 -5.79 19.27
CA LYS A 242 18.63 -6.54 19.01
C LYS A 242 19.58 -5.86 18.02
N ILE A 243 19.05 -5.04 17.11
CA ILE A 243 19.84 -4.28 16.12
C ILE A 243 20.17 -2.88 16.64
N LYS A 244 19.26 -2.27 17.41
CA LYS A 244 19.28 -0.85 17.85
C LYS A 244 19.57 0.13 16.70
N PRO A 245 18.73 0.17 15.64
CA PRO A 245 18.88 1.14 14.56
C PRO A 245 18.73 2.58 15.08
N LYS A 246 19.28 3.57 14.37
CA LYS A 246 19.08 4.98 14.74
C LYS A 246 17.61 5.40 14.65
N VAL A 247 16.91 4.87 13.65
CA VAL A 247 15.50 5.17 13.37
C VAL A 247 14.75 3.88 13.09
N PHE A 248 13.48 3.80 13.51
CA PHE A 248 12.55 2.83 12.94
C PHE A 248 11.30 3.53 12.40
N VAL A 249 10.67 2.90 11.40
CA VAL A 249 9.38 3.31 10.85
C VAL A 249 8.44 2.11 10.86
N LEU A 250 7.40 2.16 11.68
CA LEU A 250 6.35 1.16 11.73
C LEU A 250 5.10 1.70 11.04
N GLU A 251 4.70 1.05 9.94
CA GLU A 251 3.46 1.36 9.24
C GLU A 251 2.30 0.51 9.76
N ASN A 252 1.11 1.12 9.85
CA ASN A 252 -0.10 0.40 10.17
C ASN A 252 -1.39 1.06 9.64
N VAL A 253 -2.51 0.35 9.78
CA VAL A 253 -3.86 0.84 9.48
C VAL A 253 -4.35 1.82 10.55
N GLU A 254 -5.29 2.69 10.18
CA GLU A 254 -5.88 3.72 11.05
C GLU A 254 -6.44 3.18 12.38
N GLY A 255 -6.90 1.93 12.39
CA GLY A 255 -7.49 1.30 13.56
C GLY A 255 -6.56 1.27 14.79
N ILE A 256 -5.23 1.17 14.60
CA ILE A 256 -4.26 1.04 15.70
C ILE A 256 -4.36 2.18 16.73
N MET A 257 -4.72 3.39 16.30
CA MET A 257 -4.83 4.57 17.18
C MET A 257 -6.14 4.60 17.99
N THR A 258 -7.14 3.80 17.62
CA THR A 258 -8.50 3.88 18.21
C THR A 258 -8.91 2.64 18.98
N ILE A 259 -8.23 1.51 18.76
CA ILE A 259 -8.61 0.23 19.36
C ILE A 259 -8.30 0.21 20.84
N ASN A 260 -9.16 -0.46 21.61
CA ASN A 260 -9.10 -0.52 23.06
C ASN A 260 -9.05 0.86 23.72
N GLY A 261 -9.69 1.87 23.09
CA GLY A 261 -9.65 3.26 23.55
C GLY A 261 -8.29 3.93 23.35
N GLY A 262 -7.50 3.49 22.37
CA GLY A 262 -6.15 4.02 22.09
C GLY A 262 -5.02 3.25 22.77
N LYS A 263 -5.33 2.32 23.69
CA LYS A 263 -4.34 1.57 24.48
C LYS A 263 -3.34 0.79 23.63
N THR A 264 -3.74 0.28 22.46
CA THR A 264 -2.81 -0.45 21.58
C THR A 264 -1.69 0.44 21.05
N TYR A 265 -2.00 1.68 20.67
CA TYR A 265 -0.96 2.63 20.24
C TYR A 265 -0.03 2.99 21.40
N GLU A 266 -0.57 3.27 22.58
CA GLU A 266 0.22 3.56 23.78
C GLU A 266 1.12 2.40 24.20
N GLU A 267 0.63 1.15 24.11
CA GLU A 267 1.43 -0.04 24.37
C GLU A 267 2.59 -0.17 23.37
N VAL A 268 2.31 0.00 22.07
CA VAL A 268 3.36 -0.01 21.03
C VAL A 268 4.40 1.07 21.31
N LYS A 269 3.95 2.28 21.65
CA LYS A 269 4.82 3.42 21.99
C LYS A 269 5.72 3.10 23.20
N SER A 270 5.13 2.66 24.32
CA SER A 270 5.85 2.30 25.55
C SER A 270 6.92 1.23 25.31
N ASN A 271 6.60 0.19 24.54
CA ASN A 271 7.54 -0.90 24.22
C ASN A 271 8.81 -0.41 23.51
N PHE A 272 8.74 0.66 22.72
CA PHE A 272 9.92 1.26 22.08
C PHE A 272 10.59 2.33 22.95
N GLU A 273 9.83 3.07 23.75
CA GLU A 273 10.37 4.04 24.73
C GLU A 273 11.21 3.34 25.80
N GLU A 274 10.81 2.14 26.25
CA GLU A 274 11.60 1.27 27.13
C GLU A 274 12.94 0.84 26.50
N LEU A 275 13.07 0.87 25.17
CA LEU A 275 14.32 0.62 24.46
C LEU A 275 15.19 1.89 24.31
N GLY A 276 14.69 3.04 24.76
CA GLY A 276 15.35 4.34 24.73
C GLY A 276 15.01 5.23 23.53
N TYR A 277 13.97 4.88 22.74
CA TYR A 277 13.55 5.70 21.60
C TYR A 277 12.60 6.81 22.03
N SER A 278 12.74 8.00 21.44
CA SER A 278 11.63 8.95 21.35
C SER A 278 10.69 8.48 20.24
N VAL A 279 9.38 8.44 20.48
CA VAL A 279 8.41 7.81 19.56
C VAL A 279 7.19 8.70 19.36
N ILE A 280 6.80 8.88 18.10
CA ILE A 280 5.57 9.58 17.73
C ILE A 280 4.90 8.95 16.52
N GLY A 281 3.56 9.03 16.46
CA GLY A 281 2.75 8.45 15.41
C GLY A 281 1.80 9.46 14.80
N HIS A 282 1.80 9.56 13.46
CA HIS A 282 0.90 10.41 12.72
C HIS A 282 0.08 9.65 11.69
N LYS A 283 -1.10 10.18 11.41
CA LYS A 283 -1.96 9.71 10.33
C LYS A 283 -1.67 10.47 9.04
N LEU A 284 -1.09 9.79 8.06
CA LEU A 284 -0.80 10.33 6.75
C LEU A 284 -1.86 9.92 5.73
N HIS A 285 -2.22 10.85 4.86
CA HIS A 285 -3.16 10.63 3.77
C HIS A 285 -2.38 10.59 2.45
N ALA A 286 -2.27 9.42 1.81
CA ALA A 286 -1.47 9.22 0.60
C ALA A 286 -1.84 10.22 -0.53
N VAL A 287 -3.11 10.59 -0.63
CA VAL A 287 -3.61 11.57 -1.62
C VAL A 287 -2.91 12.93 -1.54
N LYS A 288 -2.43 13.31 -0.35
CA LYS A 288 -1.70 14.56 -0.12
C LYS A 288 -0.22 14.50 -0.55
N PHE A 289 0.26 13.33 -0.95
CA PHE A 289 1.64 13.07 -1.38
C PHE A 289 1.71 12.63 -2.85
N GLY A 290 0.78 13.14 -3.67
CA GLY A 290 0.74 12.84 -5.11
C GLY A 290 0.32 11.42 -5.46
N VAL A 291 -0.27 10.65 -4.54
CA VAL A 291 -0.84 9.32 -4.84
C VAL A 291 -2.30 9.49 -5.28
N PRO A 292 -2.76 8.89 -6.40
CA PRO A 292 -4.16 9.02 -6.87
C PRO A 292 -5.16 8.17 -6.06
N GLN A 293 -5.04 8.16 -4.73
CA GLN A 293 -5.81 7.30 -3.85
C GLN A 293 -6.04 7.92 -2.47
N LYS A 294 -7.29 7.96 -2.04
CA LYS A 294 -7.71 8.29 -0.67
C LYS A 294 -7.42 7.13 0.27
N ARG A 295 -6.14 6.95 0.61
CA ARG A 295 -5.63 5.93 1.54
C ARG A 295 -5.00 6.60 2.75
N LYS A 296 -5.50 6.28 3.94
CA LYS A 296 -4.93 6.73 5.22
C LYS A 296 -4.05 5.63 5.80
N ARG A 297 -2.92 6.02 6.40
CA ARG A 297 -2.00 5.16 7.14
C ARG A 297 -1.47 5.83 8.37
N VAL A 298 -1.28 5.04 9.42
CA VAL A 298 -0.59 5.47 10.63
C VAL A 298 0.87 5.11 10.45
N ILE A 299 1.73 6.10 10.57
CA ILE A 299 3.18 5.96 10.49
C ILE A 299 3.71 6.32 11.86
N ILE A 300 4.34 5.34 12.52
CA ILE A 300 4.98 5.50 13.83
C ILE A 300 6.47 5.54 13.58
N ILE A 301 7.11 6.63 13.99
CA ILE A 301 8.54 6.83 13.87
C ILE A 301 9.13 6.87 15.27
N GLY A 302 10.16 6.06 15.49
CA GLY A 302 10.99 6.19 16.67
C GLY A 302 12.42 6.53 16.32
N SER A 303 13.06 7.36 17.14
CA SER A 303 14.45 7.75 16.96
C SER A 303 15.28 7.63 18.25
N LEU A 304 16.53 7.21 18.10
CA LEU A 304 17.58 7.38 19.12
C LEU A 304 18.34 8.70 18.93
N GLN A 305 18.14 9.41 17.82
CA GLN A 305 18.89 10.61 17.44
C GLN A 305 17.97 11.64 16.79
N GLY A 306 17.83 12.81 17.40
CA GLY A 306 16.94 13.86 16.91
C GLY A 306 15.46 13.61 17.23
N ASP A 307 14.64 14.62 16.99
CA ASP A 307 13.22 14.60 17.29
C ASP A 307 12.43 13.94 16.13
N PRO A 308 11.76 12.79 16.36
CA PRO A 308 11.01 12.10 15.32
C PRO A 308 9.85 12.93 14.75
N GLU A 309 9.37 13.97 15.42
CA GLU A 309 8.36 14.89 14.88
C GLU A 309 8.86 15.57 13.60
N THR A 310 10.14 15.94 13.58
CA THR A 310 10.78 16.59 12.42
C THR A 310 10.93 15.65 11.22
N PHE A 311 10.72 14.34 11.40
CA PHE A 311 10.94 13.34 10.36
C PHE A 311 9.70 13.11 9.48
N PHE A 312 8.55 13.68 9.85
CA PHE A 312 7.33 13.57 9.07
C PHE A 312 7.32 14.56 7.90
N PRO A 313 7.02 14.11 6.67
CA PRO A 313 6.92 15.00 5.53
C PRO A 313 5.65 15.84 5.63
N LYS A 314 5.75 17.11 5.24
CA LYS A 314 4.58 17.98 5.05
C LYS A 314 3.78 17.53 3.82
N PRO A 315 2.44 17.69 3.83
CA PRO A 315 1.62 17.51 2.63
C PRO A 315 2.17 18.28 1.43
N LEU A 316 2.18 17.64 0.25
CA LEU A 316 2.50 18.29 -1.02
C LEU A 316 1.25 18.95 -1.63
N ILE A 317 0.07 18.40 -1.35
CA ILE A 317 -1.20 18.89 -1.90
C ILE A 317 -2.14 19.24 -0.75
N TYR A 318 -2.51 20.51 -0.67
CA TYR A 318 -3.46 21.04 0.31
C TYR A 318 -4.87 21.22 -0.25
N ASP A 319 -5.00 21.71 -1.49
CA ASP A 319 -6.28 21.86 -2.18
C ASP A 319 -6.71 20.53 -2.82
N GLU A 320 -7.89 20.04 -2.45
CA GLU A 320 -8.43 18.78 -2.99
C GLU A 320 -8.67 18.81 -4.50
N LYS A 321 -8.84 20.00 -5.10
CA LYS A 321 -8.96 20.18 -6.56
C LYS A 321 -7.71 19.74 -7.31
N ASN A 322 -6.56 19.76 -6.65
CA ASN A 322 -5.27 19.37 -7.21
C ASN A 322 -4.94 17.89 -6.97
N TYR A 323 -5.84 17.12 -6.35
CA TYR A 323 -5.62 15.70 -6.18
C TYR A 323 -5.61 14.97 -7.53
N ILE A 324 -4.69 14.01 -7.67
CA ILE A 324 -4.58 13.21 -8.89
C ILE A 324 -5.81 12.33 -9.05
N THR A 325 -6.52 12.51 -10.16
CA THR A 325 -7.80 11.86 -10.42
C THR A 325 -7.65 10.46 -11.03
N THR A 326 -8.75 9.72 -11.12
CA THR A 326 -8.81 8.45 -11.86
C THR A 326 -8.38 8.63 -13.31
N GLN A 327 -8.86 9.67 -13.98
CA GLN A 327 -8.48 10.00 -15.35
C GLN A 327 -6.97 10.22 -15.46
N ASN A 328 -6.41 11.01 -14.54
CA ASN A 328 -4.97 11.25 -14.50
C ASN A 328 -4.15 9.99 -14.22
N ALA A 329 -4.70 9.00 -13.50
CA ALA A 329 -3.97 7.81 -13.11
C ALA A 329 -3.95 6.71 -14.19
N ILE A 330 -5.10 6.44 -14.80
CA ILE A 330 -5.31 5.26 -15.65
C ILE A 330 -5.94 5.58 -17.01
N GLY A 331 -6.20 6.85 -17.33
CA GLY A 331 -6.89 7.25 -18.57
C GLY A 331 -6.16 6.83 -19.85
N ASP A 332 -4.82 6.76 -19.84
CA ASP A 332 -4.04 6.25 -20.97
C ASP A 332 -4.12 4.72 -21.13
N LEU A 333 -4.66 3.99 -20.15
CA LEU A 333 -4.90 2.54 -20.21
C LEU A 333 -6.31 2.16 -20.68
N PHE A 334 -7.24 3.11 -20.80
CA PHE A 334 -8.65 2.77 -21.09
C PHE A 334 -8.85 1.99 -22.38
N ASN A 335 -8.06 2.30 -23.41
CA ASN A 335 -8.11 1.62 -24.71
C ASN A 335 -6.96 0.61 -24.89
N THR A 336 -6.24 0.28 -23.83
CA THR A 336 -5.20 -0.75 -23.88
C THR A 336 -5.85 -2.11 -23.72
N GLU A 337 -5.53 -3.04 -24.63
CA GLU A 337 -5.99 -4.42 -24.49
C GLU A 337 -5.49 -5.02 -23.18
N VAL A 338 -6.33 -5.85 -22.57
CA VAL A 338 -5.99 -6.55 -21.35
C VAL A 338 -5.28 -7.85 -21.72
N GLY A 339 -4.15 -8.09 -21.10
CA GLY A 339 -3.26 -9.20 -21.45
C GLY A 339 -3.44 -10.37 -20.51
N ASP A 340 -2.52 -11.33 -20.63
CA ASP A 340 -2.33 -12.34 -19.61
C ASP A 340 -1.51 -11.81 -18.43
N GLN A 341 -1.34 -12.64 -17.41
CA GLN A 341 -0.72 -12.23 -16.15
C GLN A 341 0.79 -12.02 -16.25
N TYR A 342 1.45 -12.65 -17.21
CA TYR A 342 2.90 -12.80 -17.25
C TYR A 342 3.54 -11.95 -18.34
N ASN A 343 2.85 -11.78 -19.48
CA ASN A 343 3.37 -11.08 -20.63
C ASN A 343 3.05 -9.59 -20.57
N PRO A 344 4.06 -8.72 -20.75
CA PRO A 344 3.82 -7.29 -20.77
C PRO A 344 3.15 -6.86 -22.08
N ILE A 345 2.33 -5.82 -21.98
CA ILE A 345 1.60 -5.25 -23.12
C ILE A 345 2.26 -3.95 -23.55
N LYS A 346 2.28 -3.68 -24.86
CA LYS A 346 2.75 -2.40 -25.38
C LYS A 346 1.62 -1.36 -25.29
N ILE A 347 1.81 -0.34 -24.46
CA ILE A 347 0.94 0.84 -24.47
C ILE A 347 1.30 1.70 -25.69
N THR A 348 0.36 1.90 -26.59
CA THR A 348 0.52 2.74 -27.80
C THR A 348 0.11 4.19 -27.57
N THR A 349 -0.72 4.45 -26.55
CA THR A 349 -1.15 5.79 -26.16
C THR A 349 0.01 6.57 -25.53
N LYS A 350 0.02 7.89 -25.77
CA LYS A 350 0.94 8.82 -25.09
C LYS A 350 0.38 9.18 -23.70
N PRO A 351 1.25 9.37 -22.68
CA PRO A 351 0.80 9.85 -21.39
C PRO A 351 0.25 11.27 -21.54
N THR A 352 -0.96 11.52 -21.08
CA THR A 352 -1.67 12.81 -21.10
C THR A 352 -1.49 13.60 -19.81
N HIS A 353 -0.98 12.97 -18.75
CA HIS A 353 -0.79 13.59 -17.44
C HIS A 353 0.58 13.27 -16.85
N PHE A 354 1.11 14.15 -16.00
CA PHE A 354 2.44 13.97 -15.39
C PHE A 354 2.53 12.73 -14.48
N PHE A 355 1.43 12.33 -13.84
CA PHE A 355 1.36 11.05 -13.13
C PHE A 355 1.59 9.84 -14.05
N GLN A 356 1.01 9.85 -15.26
CA GLN A 356 1.23 8.80 -16.26
C GLN A 356 2.67 8.81 -16.75
N LYS A 357 3.27 10.01 -16.94
CA LYS A 357 4.69 10.15 -17.24
C LYS A 357 5.56 9.51 -16.14
N PHE A 358 5.24 9.76 -14.87
CA PHE A 358 5.91 9.17 -13.72
C PHE A 358 5.82 7.63 -13.69
N VAL A 359 4.62 7.05 -13.69
CA VAL A 359 4.49 5.58 -13.60
C VAL A 359 5.06 4.86 -14.83
N ARG A 360 5.20 5.55 -15.96
CA ARG A 360 5.84 5.04 -17.19
C ARG A 360 7.35 5.27 -17.24
N GLY A 361 7.94 5.90 -16.22
CA GLY A 361 9.39 6.11 -16.10
C GLY A 361 9.93 7.33 -16.87
N PHE A 362 9.07 8.20 -17.39
CA PHE A 362 9.50 9.46 -18.02
C PHE A 362 9.83 10.55 -17.00
N LEU A 363 9.37 10.41 -15.76
CA LEU A 363 9.74 11.28 -14.64
C LEU A 363 10.26 10.42 -13.50
N SER A 364 11.35 10.85 -12.89
CA SER A 364 11.80 10.31 -11.61
C SER A 364 10.81 10.69 -10.49
N PRO A 365 10.82 9.96 -9.36
CA PRO A 365 10.03 10.31 -8.18
C PRO A 365 10.30 11.75 -7.70
N GLN A 366 11.54 12.20 -7.76
CA GLN A 366 11.95 13.53 -7.33
C GLN A 366 11.40 14.63 -8.24
N GLU A 367 11.44 14.42 -9.57
CA GLU A 367 10.84 15.36 -10.53
C GLU A 367 9.33 15.40 -10.40
N TYR A 368 8.69 14.25 -10.16
CA TYR A 368 7.25 14.16 -9.98
C TYR A 368 6.77 14.95 -8.76
N ILE A 369 7.39 14.78 -7.58
CA ILE A 369 6.93 15.49 -6.37
C ILE A 369 7.17 17.00 -6.44
N LYS A 370 8.20 17.45 -7.19
CA LYS A 370 8.50 18.88 -7.39
C LYS A 370 7.40 19.62 -8.16
N ILE A 371 6.54 18.91 -8.88
CA ILE A 371 5.40 19.52 -9.60
C ILE A 371 4.39 20.15 -8.63
N PHE A 372 4.36 19.68 -7.38
CA PHE A 372 3.45 20.17 -6.34
C PHE A 372 4.12 21.17 -5.38
N SER A 373 5.42 21.44 -5.54
CA SER A 373 6.23 22.26 -4.62
C SER A 373 6.21 23.74 -4.96
#